data_AF-C0EJ03-F1
#
_entry.id   AF-C0EJ03-F1
#
_cell.length_a   1.000
_cell.length_b   1.000
_cell.length_c   1.000
_cell.angle_alpha   90.00
_cell.angle_beta   90.00
_cell.angle_gamma   90.00
#
_symmetry.space_group_name_H-M   'P 1'
#
loop_
_entity.id
_entity.type
_entity.pdbx_description
1 polymer ?
#
loop_
_entity_poly.entity_id
_entity_poly.type
_entity_poly.pdbx_seq_one_letter_code
_entity_poly.pdbx_strand_id
1 'polypeptide(L)'
;MLSSAKKRYLLAIYELGEQGNEVHSKDIANALKVKRPSTSKMLKALSEEELIDKEYYGTVRFTPQGAQLANQLYTRYLLLNSFFQTTLQTDAHSARHDAILCLCELSDSSIEKLSSIVLTG
;
A
#
# COMPACT_ATOMS: atom_id res chain seq x y z
N MET A 1 -5.50 -12.16 7.12
CA MET A 1 -4.73 -10.93 7.40
C MET A 1 -3.66 -10.79 6.32
N LEU A 2 -3.51 -9.61 5.71
CA LEU A 2 -2.47 -9.41 4.68
C LEU A 2 -1.08 -9.33 5.32
N SER A 3 -0.10 -9.98 4.70
CA SER A 3 1.29 -9.86 5.12
C SER A 3 1.84 -8.46 4.83
N SER A 4 2.86 -8.03 5.58
CA SER A 4 3.58 -6.77 5.36
C SER A 4 4.00 -6.60 3.90
N ALA A 5 4.50 -7.67 3.29
CA ALA A 5 4.92 -7.65 1.88
C ALA A 5 3.74 -7.37 0.93
N LYS A 6 2.57 -7.99 1.14
CA LYS A 6 1.38 -7.73 0.32
C LYS A 6 0.90 -6.29 0.48
N LYS A 7 0.83 -5.77 1.71
CA LYS A 7 0.44 -4.38 1.99
C LYS A 7 1.32 -3.39 1.22
N ARG A 8 2.64 -3.59 1.24
CA ARG A 8 3.60 -2.74 0.50
C ARG A 8 3.36 -2.77 -1.02
N TYR A 9 3.06 -3.94 -1.59
CA TYR A 9 2.78 -4.04 -3.01
C TYR A 9 1.46 -3.37 -3.40
N LEU A 10 0.39 -3.58 -2.63
CA LEU A 10 -0.89 -2.94 -2.89
C LEU A 10 -0.78 -1.41 -2.79
N LEU A 11 -0.07 -0.88 -1.79
CA LEU A 11 0.19 0.56 -1.71
C LEU A 11 0.98 1.08 -2.92
N ALA A 12 2.05 0.39 -3.33
CA ALA A 12 2.84 0.81 -4.48
C ALA A 12 2.03 0.79 -5.79
N ILE A 13 1.20 -0.24 -6.00
CA ILE A 13 0.31 -0.30 -7.16
C ILE A 13 -0.71 0.83 -7.11
N TYR A 14 -1.27 1.12 -5.93
CA TYR A 14 -2.22 2.22 -5.73
C TYR A 14 -1.62 3.59 -6.05
N GLU A 15 -0.42 3.86 -5.56
CA GLU A 15 0.28 5.13 -5.79
C GLU A 15 0.72 5.30 -7.25
N LEU A 16 1.15 4.23 -7.90
CA LEU A 16 1.59 4.27 -9.31
C LEU A 16 0.42 4.31 -10.29
N GLY A 17 -0.72 3.72 -9.94
CA GLY A 17 -1.87 3.54 -10.81
C GLY A 17 -2.78 4.76 -10.91
N GLU A 18 -2.25 5.99 -10.78
CA GLU A 18 -2.99 7.26 -10.76
C GLU A 18 -4.33 7.21 -11.51
N GLN A 19 -5.44 7.48 -10.82
CA GLN A 19 -6.81 7.44 -11.37
C GLN A 19 -7.29 6.09 -11.93
N GLY A 20 -6.71 4.96 -11.47
CA GLY A 20 -7.12 3.61 -11.87
C GLY A 20 -6.42 3.10 -13.14
N ASN A 21 -5.35 3.77 -13.55
CA ASN A 21 -4.52 3.36 -14.67
C ASN A 21 -3.78 2.04 -14.38
N GLU A 22 -3.45 1.32 -15.44
CA GLU A 22 -2.62 0.13 -15.35
C GLU A 22 -1.18 0.47 -14.95
N VAL A 23 -0.54 -0.41 -14.18
CA VAL A 23 0.81 -0.20 -13.67
C VAL A 23 1.75 -1.27 -14.21
N HIS A 24 2.90 -0.88 -14.75
CA HIS A 24 3.88 -1.88 -15.18
C HIS A 24 4.60 -2.51 -13.99
N SER A 25 4.77 -3.84 -14.06
CA SER A 25 5.55 -4.62 -13.08
C SER A 25 6.98 -4.11 -12.86
N LYS A 26 7.62 -3.53 -13.89
CA LYS A 26 8.97 -2.93 -13.77
C LYS A 26 8.96 -1.71 -12.83
N ASP A 27 7.91 -0.90 -12.86
CA ASP A 27 7.82 0.33 -12.09
C ASP A 27 7.51 0.01 -10.62
N ILE A 28 6.71 -1.02 -10.38
CA ILE A 28 6.48 -1.57 -9.03
C ILE A 28 7.80 -2.09 -8.42
N ALA A 29 8.60 -2.83 -9.19
CA ALA A 29 9.89 -3.32 -8.74
C ALA A 29 10.85 -2.18 -8.38
N ASN A 30 10.88 -1.14 -9.20
CA ASN A 30 11.70 0.06 -8.98
C ASN A 30 11.24 0.84 -7.75
N ALA A 31 9.94 1.11 -7.62
CA ALA A 31 9.36 1.86 -6.50
C ALA A 31 9.63 1.17 -5.15
N LEU A 32 9.52 -0.16 -5.12
CA LEU A 32 9.78 -0.95 -3.91
C LEU A 32 11.25 -1.30 -3.69
N LYS A 33 12.13 -0.97 -4.64
CA LYS A 33 13.57 -1.32 -4.65
C LYS A 33 13.81 -2.83 -4.47
N VAL A 34 13.04 -3.64 -5.19
CA VAL A 34 13.09 -5.13 -5.14
C VAL A 34 13.43 -5.71 -6.51
N LYS A 35 13.89 -6.97 -6.52
CA LYS A 35 14.26 -7.66 -7.77
C LYS A 35 13.02 -8.07 -8.57
N ARG A 36 13.09 -8.01 -9.90
CA ARG A 36 12.01 -8.41 -10.83
C ARG A 36 11.43 -9.81 -10.57
N PRO A 37 12.23 -10.86 -10.26
CA PRO A 37 11.67 -12.18 -9.93
C PRO A 37 10.82 -12.16 -8.66
N SER A 38 11.22 -11.39 -7.64
CA SER A 38 10.45 -11.21 -6.41
C SER A 38 9.12 -10.52 -6.69
N THR A 39 9.15 -9.48 -7.52
CA THR A 39 7.95 -8.78 -7.99
C THR A 39 7.01 -9.72 -8.74
N SER A 40 7.52 -10.48 -9.71
CA SER A 40 6.69 -11.42 -10.47
C SER A 40 6.03 -12.47 -9.57
N LYS A 41 6.76 -12.99 -8.57
CA LYS A 41 6.21 -13.94 -7.60
C LYS A 41 5.10 -13.32 -6.74
N MET A 42 5.31 -12.10 -6.24
CA MET A 42 4.31 -11.41 -5.43
C MET A 42 3.06 -11.03 -6.25
N LEU A 43 3.24 -10.50 -7.46
CA LEU A 43 2.12 -10.16 -8.34
C LEU A 43 1.29 -11.40 -8.71
N LYS A 44 1.95 -12.55 -8.90
CA LYS A 44 1.25 -13.83 -9.09
C LYS A 44 0.40 -14.19 -7.87
N ALA A 45 0.96 -14.12 -6.65
CA ALA A 45 0.22 -14.40 -5.43
C ALA A 45 -0.98 -13.44 -5.22
N LEU A 46 -0.81 -12.15 -5.50
CA LEU A 46 -1.91 -11.16 -5.44
C LEU A 46 -3.00 -11.45 -6.47
N SER A 47 -2.64 -11.95 -7.65
CA SER A 47 -3.59 -12.33 -8.70
C SER A 47 -4.32 -13.63 -8.35
N GLU A 48 -3.64 -14.61 -7.77
CA GLU A 48 -4.25 -15.85 -7.24
C GLU A 48 -5.24 -15.56 -6.09
N GLU A 49 -5.08 -14.44 -5.39
CA GLU A 49 -6.01 -13.94 -4.37
C GLU A 49 -7.07 -12.97 -4.92
N GLU A 50 -7.17 -12.86 -6.25
CA GLU A 50 -8.17 -12.03 -6.95
C GLU A 50 -8.11 -10.54 -6.56
N LEU A 51 -6.94 -10.05 -6.11
CA LEU A 51 -6.73 -8.64 -5.78
C LEU A 51 -6.28 -7.83 -7.00
N ILE A 52 -5.61 -8.46 -7.96
CA ILE A 52 -5.16 -7.81 -9.18
C ILE A 52 -5.38 -8.70 -10.39
N ASP A 53 -5.67 -8.05 -11.52
CA ASP A 53 -5.62 -8.66 -12.84
C ASP A 53 -4.25 -8.36 -13.44
N LYS A 54 -3.59 -9.39 -13.95
CA LYS A 54 -2.33 -9.26 -14.68
C LYS A 54 -2.60 -9.41 -16.16
N GLU A 55 -2.43 -8.33 -16.91
CA GLU A 55 -2.63 -8.34 -18.35
C GLU A 55 -1.40 -8.82 -19.11
N TYR A 56 -1.59 -9.08 -20.40
CA TYR A 56 -0.49 -9.33 -21.33
C TYR A 56 0.46 -8.11 -21.32
N TYR A 57 1.76 -8.36 -21.50
CA TYR A 57 2.85 -7.35 -21.41
C TYR A 57 3.26 -6.89 -19.99
N GLY A 58 2.70 -7.48 -18.94
CA GLY A 58 3.21 -7.32 -17.58
C GLY A 58 2.79 -6.01 -16.90
N THR A 59 1.66 -5.46 -17.35
CA THR A 59 0.88 -4.48 -16.60
C THR A 59 -0.05 -5.20 -15.60
N VAL A 60 -0.45 -4.46 -14.57
CA VAL A 60 -1.38 -4.93 -13.53
C VAL A 60 -2.41 -3.85 -13.24
N ARG A 61 -3.65 -4.29 -13.01
CA ARG A 61 -4.77 -3.45 -12.58
C ARG A 61 -5.42 -4.08 -11.35
N PHE A 62 -6.02 -3.27 -10.48
CA PHE A 62 -6.84 -3.81 -9.41
C PHE A 62 -8.13 -4.43 -9.96
N THR A 63 -8.53 -5.55 -9.36
CA THR A 63 -9.93 -6.00 -9.40
C THR A 63 -10.79 -5.05 -8.54
N PRO A 64 -12.12 -5.10 -8.61
CA PRO A 64 -12.97 -4.32 -7.70
C PRO A 64 -12.67 -4.57 -6.21
N GLN A 65 -12.44 -5.84 -5.82
CA GLN A 65 -12.09 -6.21 -4.46
C GLN A 65 -10.70 -5.69 -4.07
N GLY A 66 -9.72 -5.82 -4.96
CA GLY A 66 -8.38 -5.28 -4.72
C GLY A 66 -8.36 -3.77 -4.59
N ALA A 67 -9.15 -3.07 -5.41
CA ALA A 67 -9.28 -1.62 -5.35
C ALA A 67 -9.89 -1.18 -4.01
N GLN A 68 -10.93 -1.86 -3.54
CA GLN A 68 -11.51 -1.57 -2.22
C GLN A 68 -10.49 -1.76 -1.10
N LEU A 69 -9.74 -2.86 -1.12
CA LEU A 69 -8.72 -3.16 -0.12
C LEU A 69 -7.54 -2.17 -0.18
N ALA A 70 -7.09 -1.83 -1.38
CA ALA A 70 -6.00 -0.86 -1.58
C ALA A 70 -6.42 0.54 -1.12
N ASN A 71 -7.65 0.97 -1.40
CA ASN A 71 -8.21 2.21 -0.87
C ASN A 71 -8.20 2.22 0.67
N GLN A 72 -8.67 1.14 1.32
CA GLN A 72 -8.65 1.04 2.79
C GLN A 72 -7.23 1.14 3.36
N LEU A 73 -6.26 0.45 2.75
CA LEU A 73 -4.85 0.54 3.14
C LEU A 73 -4.29 1.95 2.96
N TYR A 74 -4.62 2.59 1.84
CA TYR A 74 -4.15 3.94 1.55
C TYR A 74 -4.76 4.98 2.51
N THR A 75 -6.06 4.89 2.82
CA THR A 75 -6.70 5.74 3.83
C THR A 75 -6.04 5.59 5.19
N ARG A 76 -5.76 4.36 5.63
CA ARG A 76 -5.04 4.12 6.90
C ARG A 76 -3.62 4.69 6.87
N TYR A 77 -2.92 4.54 5.74
CA TYR A 77 -1.62 5.20 5.54
C TYR A 77 -1.73 6.72 5.69
N LEU A 78 -2.71 7.36 5.05
CA LEU A 78 -2.90 8.82 5.13
C LEU A 78 -3.17 9.28 6.56
N LEU A 79 -3.99 8.54 7.32
CA LEU A 79 -4.27 8.88 8.72
C LEU A 79 -3.01 8.76 9.59
N LEU A 80 -2.24 7.68 9.45
CA LEU A 80 -0.95 7.55 10.15
C LEU A 80 0.03 8.64 9.74
N ASN A 81 0.17 8.90 8.44
CA ASN A 81 1.06 9.93 7.94
C ASN A 81 0.65 11.32 8.47
N SER A 82 -0.66 11.60 8.52
CA SER A 82 -1.18 12.82 9.15
C SER A 82 -0.84 12.87 10.63
N PHE A 83 -1.06 11.79 11.39
CA PHE A 83 -0.68 11.72 12.81
C PHE A 83 0.79 12.12 13.04
N PHE A 84 1.71 11.52 12.28
CA PHE A 84 3.14 11.82 12.40
C PHE A 84 3.44 13.28 12.05
N GLN A 85 2.80 13.86 11.04
CA GLN A 85 3.07 15.25 10.64
C GLN A 85 2.37 16.28 11.54
N THR A 86 1.13 16.05 11.95
CA THR A 86 0.32 17.07 12.63
C THR A 86 0.41 16.95 14.15
N THR A 87 0.40 15.72 14.68
CA THR A 87 0.44 15.48 16.12
C THR A 87 1.87 15.37 16.63
N LEU A 88 2.73 14.63 15.93
CA LEU A 88 4.13 14.45 16.31
C LEU A 88 5.08 15.46 15.65
N GLN A 89 4.59 16.32 14.75
CA GLN A 89 5.36 17.38 14.08
C GLN A 89 6.63 16.86 13.40
N THR A 90 6.57 15.63 12.89
CA THR A 90 7.67 14.98 12.19
C THR A 90 7.72 15.48 10.73
N ASP A 91 8.91 15.57 10.15
CA ASP A 91 9.08 15.97 8.76
C ASP A 91 8.38 14.99 7.78
N ALA A 92 8.00 15.48 6.60
CA ALA A 92 7.21 14.70 5.66
C ALA A 92 7.87 13.38 5.20
N HIS A 93 9.20 13.35 5.12
CA HIS A 93 9.91 12.15 4.69
C HIS A 93 9.87 11.08 5.79
N SER A 94 10.21 11.45 7.02
CA SER A 94 10.17 10.55 8.18
C SER A 94 8.73 10.10 8.49
N ALA A 95 7.76 11.02 8.45
CA ALA A 95 6.35 10.69 8.67
C ALA A 95 5.81 9.66 7.68
N ARG A 96 6.17 9.79 6.38
CA ARG A 96 5.79 8.80 5.37
C ARG A 96 6.43 7.44 5.65
N HIS A 97 7.72 7.44 5.98
CA HIS A 97 8.45 6.21 6.27
C HIS A 97 7.84 5.46 7.47
N ASP A 98 7.62 6.16 8.56
CA ASP A 98 7.09 5.61 9.81
C ASP A 98 5.65 5.13 9.65
N ALA A 99 4.81 5.89 8.93
CA ALA A 99 3.44 5.48 8.63
C ALA A 99 3.38 4.15 7.87
N ILE A 100 4.25 3.95 6.87
CA ILE A 100 4.33 2.69 6.11
C ILE A 100 4.79 1.53 7.00
N LEU A 101 5.82 1.75 7.84
CA LEU A 101 6.31 0.74 8.77
C LEU A 101 5.22 0.32 9.77
N CYS A 102 4.56 1.29 10.40
CA CYS A 102 3.47 1.04 11.33
C CYS A 102 2.32 0.28 10.66
N LEU A 103 1.89 0.70 9.47
CA LEU A 103 0.82 0.02 8.74
C LEU A 103 1.16 -1.45 8.43
N CYS A 104 2.42 -1.73 8.14
CA CYS A 104 2.88 -3.08 7.80
C CYS A 104 2.95 -3.99 9.03
N GLU A 105 3.51 -3.50 10.13
CA GLU A 105 3.90 -4.33 11.27
C GLU A 105 2.90 -4.33 12.43
N LEU A 106 2.08 -3.29 12.57
CA LEU A 106 1.08 -3.22 13.65
C LEU A 106 -0.17 -4.04 13.32
N SER A 107 -0.87 -4.44 14.39
CA SER A 107 -2.18 -5.08 14.28
C SER A 107 -3.22 -4.10 13.72
N ASP A 108 -4.23 -4.64 13.02
CA ASP A 108 -5.33 -3.81 12.50
C ASP A 108 -6.03 -3.03 13.63
N SER A 109 -6.17 -3.63 14.82
CA SER A 109 -6.75 -2.96 16.00
C SER A 109 -5.94 -1.75 16.45
N SER A 110 -4.61 -1.83 16.42
CA SER A 110 -3.73 -0.71 16.77
C SER A 110 -3.83 0.41 15.74
N ILE A 111 -3.89 0.07 14.45
CA ILE A 111 -4.03 1.05 13.37
C ILE A 111 -5.37 1.79 13.45
N GLU A 112 -6.47 1.08 13.72
CA GLU A 112 -7.80 1.68 13.91
C GLU A 112 -7.80 2.69 15.07
N LYS A 113 -7.22 2.33 16.22
CA LYS A 113 -7.14 3.23 17.38
C LYS A 113 -6.29 4.47 17.09
N LEU A 114 -5.12 4.31 16.47
CA LEU A 114 -4.29 5.45 16.06
C LEU A 114 -5.03 6.36 15.07
N SER A 115 -5.72 5.76 14.11
CA SER A 115 -6.51 6.47 13.11
C SER A 115 -7.63 7.30 13.76
N SER A 116 -8.30 6.77 14.78
CA SER A 116 -9.35 7.52 15.49
C SER A 116 -8.83 8.76 16.23
N ILE A 117 -7.61 8.71 16.77
CA ILE A 117 -7.02 9.85 17.49
C ILE A 117 -6.86 11.05 16.55
N VAL A 118 -6.48 10.81 15.30
CA VAL A 118 -6.31 11.84 14.27
C VAL A 118 -7.63 12.49 13.89
N LEU A 119 -8.71 11.72 13.85
CA LEU A 119 -10.04 12.21 13.46
C LEU A 119 -10.76 12.98 14.57
N THR A 120 -10.33 12.81 15.83
CA THR A 120 -10.90 13.50 17.00
C THR A 120 -10.10 14.71 17.46
N GLY A 121 -8.93 14.95 16.87
CA GLY A 121 -8.00 16.03 17.22
C GLY A 121 -8.21 17.32 16.45
#